data_AF-E2J1E2-F1
#
_entry.id   AF-E2J1E2-F1
#
_cell.length_a   1.000
_cell.length_b   1.000
_cell.length_c   1.000
_cell.angle_alpha   90.00
_cell.angle_beta   90.00
_cell.angle_gamma   90.00
#
_symmetry.space_group_name_H-M   'P 1'
#
loop_
_entity.id
_entity.type
_entity.pdbx_description
1 polymer ?
#
loop_
_entity_poly.entity_id
_entity_poly.type
_entity_poly.pdbx_seq_one_letter_code
_entity_poly.pdbx_strand_id
1 'polypeptide(L)'
;GDDSRFKRVVFNEITKNAIQQAFETPGELSMPGVNAQQARRFLDRVVGFMASPLLWKKVARGLSAGRVQSVAVKVLVEREREINAFIPEEFWDIHADTLTADKENFRLQVAQRNGSAFKPLNQADTEAAVSILQNAEYEVCKREDRPTKSKPSAPFITSTLQQAASTRLGYGVKKTMMLAQRLYEGGYITYMRTDSTNLSKEAVEALREFIGSEYGDSYLPSAPIVYGSKEGAQEAH
;
A
#
# COMPACT_ATOMS: atom_id res chain seq x y z
N GLY A 1 -44.73 6.93 -1.04
CA GLY A 1 -45.15 7.64 0.19
C GLY A 1 -44.49 9.00 0.19
N ASP A 2 -45.00 9.96 0.95
CA ASP A 2 -44.43 11.31 1.07
C ASP A 2 -42.97 11.28 1.53
N ASP A 3 -42.12 12.12 0.93
CA ASP A 3 -40.68 12.21 1.20
C ASP A 3 -40.40 12.62 2.65
N SER A 4 -41.32 13.37 3.27
CA SER A 4 -41.27 13.78 4.68
C SER A 4 -41.21 12.59 5.67
N ARG A 5 -41.60 11.39 5.22
CA ARG A 5 -41.62 10.16 6.03
C ARG A 5 -40.28 9.44 6.08
N PHE A 6 -39.29 9.84 5.29
CA PHE A 6 -38.01 9.16 5.18
C PHE A 6 -36.88 10.00 5.80
N LYS A 7 -35.97 9.32 6.50
CA LYS A 7 -34.78 9.90 7.12
C LYS A 7 -33.57 9.02 6.80
N ARG A 8 -32.39 9.62 6.65
CA ARG A 8 -31.15 8.93 6.28
C ARG A 8 -30.17 8.96 7.45
N VAL A 9 -29.93 7.79 8.03
CA VAL A 9 -28.87 7.59 9.02
C VAL A 9 -27.55 7.22 8.33
N VAL A 10 -26.44 7.73 8.86
CA VAL A 10 -25.07 7.42 8.41
C VAL A 10 -24.23 7.22 9.65
N PHE A 11 -23.44 6.14 9.67
CA PHE A 11 -22.50 5.82 10.74
C PHE A 11 -21.29 5.08 10.16
N ASN A 12 -20.16 5.22 10.83
CA ASN A 12 -18.85 4.73 10.35
C ASN A 12 -18.41 3.47 11.09
N GLU A 13 -19.11 3.12 12.16
CA GLU A 13 -18.90 1.95 13.00
C GLU A 13 -20.23 1.52 13.63
N ILE A 14 -20.31 0.26 14.04
CA ILE A 14 -21.51 -0.31 14.67
C ILE A 14 -21.24 -0.42 16.17
N THR A 15 -21.22 0.74 16.84
CA THR A 15 -21.12 0.85 18.31
C THR A 15 -22.41 1.46 18.87
N LYS A 16 -22.72 1.21 20.14
CA LYS A 16 -23.94 1.76 20.79
C LYS A 16 -24.01 3.28 20.63
N ASN A 17 -22.89 3.97 20.87
CA ASN A 17 -22.81 5.43 20.81
C ASN A 17 -22.98 5.94 19.37
N ALA A 18 -22.27 5.36 18.40
CA ALA A 18 -22.36 5.80 17.00
C ALA A 18 -23.77 5.61 16.43
N ILE A 19 -24.43 4.50 16.76
CA ILE A 19 -25.82 4.25 16.34
C ILE A 19 -26.77 5.25 17.02
N GLN A 20 -26.66 5.47 18.33
CA GLN A 20 -27.53 6.43 19.01
C GLN A 20 -27.39 7.84 18.40
N GLN A 21 -26.15 8.30 18.21
CA GLN A 21 -25.87 9.61 17.63
C GLN A 21 -26.41 9.75 16.19
N ALA A 22 -26.26 8.70 15.37
CA ALA A 22 -26.76 8.70 13.99
C ALA A 22 -28.29 8.81 13.90
N PHE A 23 -29.01 8.31 14.91
CA PHE A 23 -30.47 8.38 14.98
C PHE A 23 -30.99 9.64 15.69
N GLU A 24 -30.19 10.29 16.54
CA GLU A 24 -30.53 11.57 17.16
C GLU A 24 -30.58 12.71 16.14
N THR A 25 -29.67 12.71 15.15
CA THR A 25 -29.59 13.74 14.11
C THR A 25 -29.58 13.12 12.71
N PRO A 26 -30.70 12.54 12.24
CA PRO A 26 -30.72 11.88 10.96
C PRO A 26 -30.74 12.91 9.82
N GLY A 27 -29.95 12.65 8.78
CA GLY A 27 -29.88 13.49 7.60
C GLY A 27 -30.99 13.20 6.58
N GLU A 28 -30.86 13.82 5.41
CA GLU A 28 -31.70 13.57 4.24
C GLU A 28 -30.95 12.76 3.18
N LEU A 29 -31.70 12.22 2.22
CA LEU A 29 -31.10 11.49 1.12
C LEU A 29 -30.33 12.47 0.20
N SER A 30 -29.01 12.27 0.09
CA SER A 30 -28.18 13.03 -0.85
C SER A 30 -28.47 12.62 -2.30
N MET A 31 -29.32 13.41 -2.98
CA MET A 31 -29.57 13.26 -4.42
C MET A 31 -28.30 13.43 -5.28
N PRO A 32 -27.34 14.33 -4.96
CA PRO A 32 -26.06 14.35 -5.65
C PRO A 32 -25.31 13.01 -5.59
N GLY A 33 -25.29 12.35 -4.43
CA GLY A 33 -24.68 11.02 -4.27
C GLY A 33 -25.39 9.94 -5.09
N VAL A 34 -26.72 9.96 -5.11
CA VAL A 34 -27.54 9.06 -5.95
C VAL A 34 -27.23 9.30 -7.43
N ASN A 35 -27.25 10.55 -7.89
CA ASN A 35 -27.01 10.92 -9.28
C ASN A 35 -25.60 10.55 -9.74
N ALA A 36 -24.58 10.74 -8.89
CA ALA A 36 -23.21 10.29 -9.17
C ALA A 36 -23.13 8.77 -9.34
N GLN A 37 -23.82 8.01 -8.48
CA GLN A 37 -23.89 6.54 -8.59
C GLN A 37 -24.58 6.10 -9.87
N GLN A 38 -25.70 6.74 -10.24
CA GLN A 38 -26.43 6.44 -11.47
C GLN A 38 -25.60 6.78 -12.71
N ALA A 39 -24.98 7.95 -12.75
CA ALA A 39 -24.12 8.36 -13.86
C ALA A 39 -23.00 7.34 -14.12
N ARG A 40 -22.32 6.86 -13.06
CA ARG A 40 -21.33 5.79 -13.16
C ARG A 40 -21.92 4.51 -13.74
N ARG A 41 -23.10 4.07 -13.25
CA ARG A 41 -23.80 2.88 -13.74
C ARG A 41 -24.14 3.00 -15.22
N PHE A 42 -24.61 4.17 -15.68
CA PHE A 42 -24.88 4.43 -17.09
C PHE A 42 -23.60 4.39 -17.93
N LEU A 43 -22.53 5.06 -17.51
CA LEU A 43 -21.24 5.06 -18.22
C LEU A 43 -20.69 3.65 -18.39
N ASP A 44 -20.67 2.86 -17.32
CA ASP A 44 -20.16 1.49 -17.36
C ASP A 44 -21.04 0.60 -18.26
N ARG A 45 -22.36 0.83 -18.29
CA ARG A 45 -23.28 0.16 -19.22
C ARG A 45 -23.04 0.54 -20.68
N VAL A 46 -22.86 1.82 -20.99
CA VAL A 46 -22.60 2.30 -22.36
C VAL A 46 -21.33 1.64 -22.92
N VAL A 47 -20.23 1.66 -22.16
CA VAL A 47 -18.98 1.01 -22.59
C VAL A 47 -19.18 -0.50 -22.77
N GLY A 48 -19.80 -1.17 -21.81
CA GLY A 48 -20.03 -2.62 -21.89
C GLY A 48 -20.87 -3.03 -23.10
N PHE A 49 -22.00 -2.35 -23.36
CA PHE A 49 -22.92 -2.70 -24.44
C PHE A 49 -22.42 -2.27 -25.82
N MET A 50 -21.69 -1.16 -25.93
CA MET A 50 -21.21 -0.67 -27.24
C MET A 50 -19.88 -1.31 -27.66
N ALA A 51 -18.95 -1.53 -26.73
CA ALA A 51 -17.61 -2.03 -27.08
C ALA A 51 -17.52 -3.56 -27.12
N SER A 52 -18.30 -4.30 -26.31
CA SER A 52 -18.23 -5.78 -26.32
C SER A 52 -18.59 -6.41 -27.67
N PRO A 53 -19.63 -5.96 -28.41
CA PRO A 53 -19.92 -6.49 -29.75
C PRO A 53 -18.77 -6.31 -30.75
N LEU A 54 -18.02 -5.22 -30.62
CA LEU A 54 -16.82 -4.99 -31.44
C LEU A 54 -15.72 -6.02 -31.11
N LEU A 55 -15.49 -6.30 -29.82
CA LEU A 55 -14.55 -7.34 -29.39
C LEU A 55 -14.95 -8.73 -29.89
N TRP A 56 -16.25 -9.04 -29.92
CA TRP A 56 -16.73 -10.32 -30.47
C TRP A 56 -16.46 -10.47 -31.96
N LYS A 57 -16.60 -9.38 -32.71
CA LYS A 57 -16.35 -9.35 -34.15
C LYS A 57 -14.85 -9.37 -34.49
N LYS A 58 -13.99 -8.79 -33.64
CA LYS A 58 -12.57 -8.53 -33.95
C LYS A 58 -11.58 -9.41 -33.22
N VAL A 59 -11.96 -10.00 -32.08
CA VAL A 59 -11.05 -10.76 -31.21
C VAL A 59 -11.63 -12.14 -30.93
N ALA A 60 -12.67 -12.24 -30.08
CA ALA A 60 -13.30 -13.51 -29.74
C ALA A 60 -14.70 -13.30 -29.15
N ARG A 61 -15.63 -14.22 -29.45
CA ARG A 61 -16.98 -14.23 -28.85
C ARG A 61 -16.89 -14.44 -27.33
N GLY A 62 -17.77 -13.77 -26.59
CA GLY A 62 -17.85 -13.90 -25.12
C GLY A 62 -16.94 -12.95 -24.33
N LEU A 63 -16.09 -12.16 -24.99
CA LEU A 63 -15.28 -11.13 -24.32
C LEU A 63 -16.13 -9.96 -23.82
N SER A 64 -15.72 -9.34 -22.72
CA SER A 64 -16.39 -8.15 -22.19
C SER A 64 -15.45 -6.95 -22.22
N ALA A 65 -15.98 -5.80 -22.62
CA ALA A 65 -15.31 -4.51 -22.46
C ALA A 65 -15.75 -3.86 -21.15
N GLY A 66 -14.79 -3.33 -20.39
CA GLY A 66 -15.08 -2.65 -19.13
C GLY A 66 -14.20 -1.41 -19.01
N ARG A 67 -14.82 -0.25 -18.81
CA ARG A 67 -14.13 1.06 -18.79
C ARG A 67 -12.90 1.07 -17.86
N VAL A 68 -13.02 0.50 -16.66
CA VAL A 68 -11.93 0.42 -15.67
C VAL A 68 -11.12 -0.88 -15.83
N GLN A 69 -11.78 -1.99 -16.12
CA GLN A 69 -11.13 -3.30 -16.26
C GLN A 69 -10.11 -3.32 -17.41
N SER A 70 -10.45 -2.74 -18.56
CA SER A 70 -9.56 -2.70 -19.72
C SER A 70 -8.31 -1.86 -19.43
N VAL A 71 -8.40 -0.80 -18.62
CA VAL A 71 -7.24 -0.02 -18.17
C VAL A 71 -6.36 -0.83 -17.21
N ALA A 72 -6.97 -1.57 -16.28
CA ALA A 72 -6.21 -2.45 -15.37
C ALA A 72 -5.48 -3.56 -16.14
N VAL A 73 -6.13 -4.19 -17.13
CA VAL A 73 -5.50 -5.17 -18.02
C VAL A 73 -4.37 -4.52 -18.83
N LYS A 74 -4.57 -3.28 -19.32
CA LYS A 74 -3.53 -2.54 -20.04
C LYS A 74 -2.25 -2.38 -19.19
N VAL A 75 -2.37 -2.00 -17.92
CA VAL A 75 -1.20 -1.86 -17.02
C VAL A 75 -0.42 -3.17 -16.90
N LEU A 76 -1.12 -4.31 -16.79
CA LEU A 76 -0.47 -5.63 -16.74
C LEU A 76 0.22 -5.95 -18.07
N VAL A 77 -0.44 -5.71 -19.21
CA VAL A 77 0.12 -5.94 -20.54
C VAL A 77 1.34 -5.05 -20.82
N GLU A 78 1.32 -3.79 -20.38
CA GLU A 78 2.46 -2.88 -20.51
C GLU A 78 3.66 -3.38 -19.70
N ARG A 79 3.46 -3.78 -18.44
CA ARG A 79 4.51 -4.42 -17.64
C ARG A 79 5.05 -5.70 -18.29
N GLU A 80 4.17 -6.53 -18.82
CA GLU A 80 4.58 -7.77 -19.49
C GLU A 80 5.40 -7.48 -20.76
N ARG A 81 5.07 -6.42 -21.49
CA ARG A 81 5.87 -5.98 -22.64
C ARG A 81 7.23 -5.45 -22.23
N GLU A 82 7.31 -4.69 -21.13
CA GLU A 82 8.59 -4.26 -20.55
C GLU A 82 9.47 -5.46 -20.21
N ILE A 83 8.91 -6.49 -19.55
CA ILE A 83 9.62 -7.72 -19.19
C ILE A 83 10.10 -8.45 -20.45
N ASN A 84 9.25 -8.61 -21.48
CA ASN A 84 9.62 -9.31 -22.71
C ASN A 84 10.64 -8.55 -23.57
N ALA A 85 10.66 -7.22 -23.48
CA ALA A 85 11.64 -6.38 -24.17
C ALA A 85 12.94 -6.20 -23.38
N PHE A 86 12.99 -6.65 -22.13
CA PHE A 86 14.16 -6.55 -21.28
C PHE A 86 15.26 -7.50 -21.77
N ILE A 87 16.41 -6.95 -22.12
CA ILE A 87 17.62 -7.70 -22.47
C ILE A 87 18.51 -7.67 -21.22
N PRO A 88 18.68 -8.80 -20.49
CA PRO A 88 19.54 -8.83 -19.31
C PRO A 88 21.00 -8.52 -19.67
N GLU A 89 21.62 -7.67 -18.87
CA GLU A 89 23.05 -7.38 -18.95
C GLU A 89 23.77 -8.05 -17.77
N GLU A 90 24.86 -8.74 -18.08
CA GLU A 90 25.71 -9.36 -17.08
C GLU A 90 26.47 -8.29 -16.28
N PHE A 91 26.48 -8.44 -14.96
CA PHE A 91 27.35 -7.70 -14.07
C PHE A 91 27.68 -8.55 -12.85
N TRP A 92 28.82 -8.26 -12.22
CA TRP A 92 29.28 -9.00 -11.05
C TRP A 92 29.52 -8.07 -9.87
N ASP A 93 29.28 -8.61 -8.68
CA ASP A 93 29.69 -8.03 -7.41
C ASP A 93 30.85 -8.86 -6.84
N ILE A 94 31.82 -8.17 -6.23
CA ILE A 94 32.88 -8.82 -5.45
C ILE A 94 32.62 -8.54 -3.98
N HIS A 95 32.61 -9.61 -3.19
CA HIS A 95 32.54 -9.54 -1.75
C HIS A 95 33.84 -10.04 -1.12
N ALA A 96 34.29 -9.37 -0.06
CA ALA A 96 35.41 -9.80 0.76
C ALA A 96 34.92 -10.13 2.16
N ASP A 97 35.17 -11.37 2.60
CA ASP A 97 34.94 -11.77 3.98
C ASP A 97 36.18 -11.42 4.79
N THR A 98 36.04 -10.46 5.70
CA THR A 98 37.14 -9.93 6.53
C THR A 98 36.86 -10.18 8.01
N LEU A 99 37.89 -10.00 8.84
CA LEU A 99 37.77 -10.00 10.29
C LEU A 99 38.08 -8.60 10.83
N THR A 100 37.30 -8.14 11.81
CA THR A 100 37.65 -6.95 12.59
C THR A 100 38.89 -7.22 13.44
N ALA A 101 39.45 -6.17 14.05
CA ALA A 101 40.54 -6.31 15.02
C ALA A 101 40.16 -7.26 16.19
N ASP A 102 38.88 -7.29 16.56
CA ASP A 102 38.32 -8.16 17.60
C ASP A 102 37.92 -9.56 17.08
N LYS A 103 38.32 -9.91 15.85
CA LYS A 103 38.03 -11.18 15.17
C LYS A 103 36.54 -11.45 14.91
N GLU A 104 35.75 -10.40 14.75
CA GLU A 104 34.36 -10.52 14.30
C GLU A 104 34.27 -10.57 12.78
N ASN A 105 33.36 -11.38 12.24
CA ASN A 105 33.14 -11.45 10.80
C ASN A 105 32.56 -10.14 10.26
N PHE A 106 33.20 -9.60 9.23
CA PHE A 106 32.77 -8.37 8.57
C PHE A 106 32.84 -8.53 7.05
N ARG A 107 31.67 -8.61 6.39
CA ARG A 107 31.59 -8.78 4.94
C ARG A 107 31.51 -7.43 4.25
N LEU A 108 32.43 -7.20 3.32
CA LEU A 108 32.52 -6.00 2.50
C LEU A 108 32.07 -6.30 1.07
N GLN A 109 31.50 -5.30 0.39
CA GLN A 109 31.28 -5.30 -1.06
C GLN A 109 32.18 -4.24 -1.69
N VAL A 110 32.85 -4.59 -2.78
CA VAL A 110 33.68 -3.63 -3.53
C VAL A 110 32.76 -2.60 -4.19
N ALA A 111 32.77 -1.38 -3.68
CA ALA A 111 31.92 -0.31 -4.21
C ALA A 111 32.56 0.43 -5.39
N GLN A 112 33.87 0.66 -5.35
CA GLN A 112 34.58 1.51 -6.31
C GLN A 112 35.99 1.01 -6.62
N ARG A 113 36.48 1.35 -7.81
CA ARG A 113 37.88 1.20 -8.23
C ARG A 113 38.33 2.50 -8.89
N ASN A 114 39.43 3.09 -8.39
CA ASN A 114 39.99 4.35 -8.89
C ASN A 114 38.96 5.51 -8.93
N GLY A 115 38.10 5.62 -7.91
CA GLY A 115 37.09 6.68 -7.79
C GLY A 115 35.82 6.50 -8.62
N SER A 116 35.71 5.42 -9.40
CA SER A 116 34.53 5.08 -10.19
C SER A 116 33.81 3.87 -9.60
N ALA A 117 32.48 3.80 -9.76
CA ALA A 117 31.68 2.64 -9.36
C ALA A 117 32.25 1.37 -9.99
N PHE A 118 32.51 0.36 -9.16
CA PHE A 118 33.04 -0.91 -9.62
C PHE A 118 31.88 -1.82 -10.02
N LYS A 119 31.73 -2.05 -11.34
CA LYS A 119 30.67 -2.90 -11.91
C LYS A 119 31.25 -3.70 -13.09
N PRO A 120 32.07 -4.73 -12.83
CA PRO A 120 32.60 -5.59 -13.89
C PRO A 120 31.46 -6.28 -14.64
N LEU A 121 31.62 -6.39 -15.96
CA LEU A 121 30.58 -6.90 -16.87
C LEU A 121 30.81 -8.36 -17.29
N ASN A 122 31.90 -8.98 -16.83
CA ASN A 122 32.27 -10.35 -17.19
C ASN A 122 33.17 -10.98 -16.12
N GLN A 123 33.34 -12.30 -16.22
CA GLN A 123 34.17 -13.10 -15.33
C GLN A 123 35.66 -12.69 -15.36
N ALA A 124 36.24 -12.42 -16.53
CA ALA A 124 37.67 -12.14 -16.64
C ALA A 124 38.07 -10.85 -15.89
N ASP A 125 37.28 -9.78 -16.05
CA ASP A 125 37.47 -8.51 -15.33
C ASP A 125 37.30 -8.69 -13.81
N THR A 126 36.36 -9.56 -13.43
CA THR A 126 36.08 -9.90 -12.03
C THR A 126 37.25 -10.68 -11.41
N GLU A 127 37.75 -11.73 -12.06
CA GLU A 127 38.88 -12.55 -11.59
C GLU A 127 40.19 -11.76 -11.52
N ALA A 128 40.41 -10.84 -12.46
CA ALA A 128 41.54 -9.94 -12.42
C ALA A 128 41.48 -9.02 -11.18
N ALA A 129 40.30 -8.51 -10.83
CA ALA A 129 40.10 -7.71 -9.62
C ALA A 129 40.24 -8.57 -8.35
N VAL A 130 39.69 -9.79 -8.33
CA VAL A 130 39.83 -10.73 -7.21
C VAL A 130 41.31 -11.04 -6.92
N SER A 131 42.11 -11.30 -7.96
CA SER A 131 43.53 -11.61 -7.81
C SER A 131 44.33 -10.49 -7.14
N ILE A 132 43.95 -9.23 -7.42
CA ILE A 132 44.52 -8.05 -6.76
C ILE A 132 44.08 -8.00 -5.29
N LEU A 133 42.78 -8.18 -5.05
CA LEU A 133 42.17 -8.06 -3.73
C LEU A 133 42.57 -9.16 -2.75
N GLN A 134 42.83 -10.39 -3.22
CA GLN A 134 43.29 -11.51 -2.39
C GLN A 134 44.63 -11.24 -1.69
N ASN A 135 45.48 -10.42 -2.31
CA ASN A 135 46.79 -10.07 -1.77
C ASN A 135 46.81 -8.66 -1.17
N ALA A 136 45.65 -7.98 -1.11
CA ALA A 136 45.55 -6.63 -0.59
C ALA A 136 45.34 -6.63 0.92
N GLU A 137 45.88 -5.60 1.58
CA GLU A 137 45.53 -5.28 2.96
C GLU A 137 44.29 -4.38 2.96
N TYR A 138 43.38 -4.64 3.89
CA TYR A 138 42.15 -3.88 4.03
C TYR A 138 42.25 -2.96 5.24
N GLU A 139 41.99 -1.68 5.04
CA GLU A 139 41.91 -0.68 6.11
C GLU A 139 40.58 0.06 6.07
N VAL A 140 40.13 0.54 7.23
CA VAL A 140 38.93 1.36 7.33
C VAL A 140 39.28 2.81 7.03
N CYS A 141 39.01 3.26 5.80
CA CYS A 141 39.30 4.65 5.40
C CYS A 141 38.33 5.67 6.01
N LYS A 142 37.07 5.28 6.26
CA LYS A 142 36.02 6.17 6.81
C LYS A 142 34.98 5.37 7.59
N ARG A 143 34.57 5.89 8.74
CA ARG A 143 33.39 5.45 9.49
C ARG A 143 32.46 6.63 9.71
N GLU A 144 31.18 6.46 9.40
CA GLU A 144 30.15 7.48 9.62
C GLU A 144 29.00 6.87 10.41
N ASP A 145 28.85 7.32 11.66
CA ASP A 145 27.75 6.91 12.52
C ASP A 145 26.66 7.98 12.46
N ARG A 146 25.51 7.64 11.86
CA ARG A 146 24.37 8.54 11.74
C ARG A 146 23.12 7.95 12.39
N PRO A 147 22.52 8.62 13.39
CA PRO A 147 21.25 8.17 13.94
C PRO A 147 20.15 8.32 12.87
N THR A 148 19.44 7.22 12.61
CA THR A 148 18.28 7.20 11.72
C THR A 148 17.00 6.96 12.53
N LYS A 149 15.86 7.42 12.01
CA LYS A 149 14.55 7.22 12.63
C LYS A 149 13.57 6.76 11.57
N SER A 150 12.78 5.74 11.88
CA SER A 150 11.64 5.31 11.08
C SER A 150 10.35 5.80 11.74
N LYS A 151 9.42 6.32 10.94
CA LYS A 151 8.11 6.78 11.42
C LYS A 151 7.08 5.65 11.30
N PRO A 152 6.10 5.57 12.23
CA PRO A 152 5.00 4.61 12.09
C PRO A 152 4.19 4.89 10.82
N SER A 153 3.72 3.83 10.18
CA SER A 153 2.81 3.93 9.04
C SER A 153 1.47 4.54 9.45
N ALA A 154 0.77 5.15 8.50
CA ALA A 154 -0.58 5.64 8.72
C ALA A 154 -1.57 4.49 9.02
N PRO A 155 -2.71 4.78 9.68
CA PRO A 155 -3.82 3.85 9.81
C PRO A 155 -4.27 3.27 8.47
N PHE A 156 -4.87 2.08 8.51
CA PHE A 156 -5.29 1.41 7.29
C PHE A 156 -6.46 2.12 6.61
N ILE A 157 -6.27 2.44 5.33
CA ILE A 157 -7.35 2.62 4.35
C ILE A 157 -7.60 1.33 3.58
N THR A 158 -8.65 1.30 2.76
CA THR A 158 -9.03 0.12 1.95
C THR A 158 -7.85 -0.47 1.18
N SER A 159 -7.08 0.38 0.48
CA SER A 159 -5.98 -0.06 -0.39
C SER A 159 -4.78 -0.58 0.41
N THR A 160 -4.39 0.09 1.49
CA THR A 160 -3.27 -0.33 2.34
C THR A 160 -3.61 -1.58 3.15
N LEU A 161 -4.87 -1.75 3.57
CA LEU A 161 -5.34 -2.98 4.21
C LEU A 161 -5.24 -4.16 3.25
N GLN A 162 -5.71 -3.99 2.01
CA GLN A 162 -5.62 -5.04 0.98
C GLN A 162 -4.18 -5.41 0.66
N GLN A 163 -3.29 -4.43 0.51
CA GLN A 163 -1.86 -4.67 0.28
C GLN A 163 -1.21 -5.40 1.45
N ALA A 164 -1.40 -4.91 2.68
CA ALA A 164 -0.82 -5.53 3.86
C ALA A 164 -1.34 -6.95 4.09
N ALA A 165 -2.63 -7.21 3.90
CA ALA A 165 -3.20 -8.55 4.01
C ALA A 165 -2.67 -9.50 2.92
N SER A 166 -2.43 -9.01 1.71
CA SER A 166 -1.82 -9.81 0.64
C SER A 166 -0.37 -10.15 0.96
N THR A 167 0.45 -9.15 1.31
CA THR A 167 1.90 -9.34 1.55
C THR A 167 2.19 -10.10 2.84
N ARG A 168 1.43 -9.84 3.92
CA ARG A 168 1.72 -10.41 5.25
C ARG A 168 0.94 -11.68 5.55
N LEU A 169 -0.27 -11.83 5.02
CA LEU A 169 -1.18 -12.95 5.33
C LEU A 169 -1.49 -13.83 4.12
N GLY A 170 -1.03 -13.47 2.91
CA GLY A 170 -1.33 -14.21 1.68
C GLY A 170 -2.80 -14.15 1.26
N TYR A 171 -3.58 -13.17 1.75
CA TYR A 171 -5.01 -13.07 1.43
C TYR A 171 -5.24 -12.29 0.15
N GLY A 172 -5.94 -12.90 -0.82
CA GLY A 172 -6.44 -12.18 -1.99
C GLY A 172 -7.47 -11.11 -1.62
N VAL A 173 -7.56 -10.04 -2.41
CA VAL A 173 -8.40 -8.85 -2.12
C VAL A 173 -9.86 -9.20 -1.80
N LYS A 174 -10.45 -10.19 -2.49
CA LYS A 174 -11.83 -10.64 -2.25
C LYS A 174 -12.00 -11.23 -0.85
N LYS A 175 -11.04 -12.04 -0.39
CA LYS A 175 -11.05 -12.66 0.94
C LYS A 175 -10.92 -11.58 2.01
N THR A 176 -9.97 -10.65 1.85
CA THR A 176 -9.77 -9.54 2.78
C THR A 176 -11.04 -8.71 2.95
N MET A 177 -11.69 -8.30 1.85
CA MET A 177 -12.90 -7.50 1.93
C MET A 177 -14.10 -8.26 2.49
N MET A 178 -14.22 -9.57 2.24
CA MET A 178 -15.27 -10.41 2.84
C MET A 178 -15.11 -10.49 4.36
N LEU A 179 -13.89 -10.71 4.85
CA LEU A 179 -13.62 -10.79 6.28
C LEU A 179 -13.81 -9.43 6.96
N ALA A 180 -13.30 -8.36 6.34
CA ALA A 180 -13.48 -7.00 6.85
C ALA A 180 -14.97 -6.61 6.93
N GLN A 181 -15.79 -7.00 5.94
CA GLN A 181 -17.24 -6.82 6.01
C GLN A 181 -17.84 -7.49 7.25
N ARG A 182 -17.48 -8.75 7.53
CA ARG A 182 -17.96 -9.47 8.72
C ARG A 182 -17.50 -8.84 10.03
N LEU A 183 -16.27 -8.33 10.06
CA LEU A 183 -15.74 -7.63 11.23
C LEU A 183 -16.49 -6.31 11.47
N TYR A 184 -16.77 -5.55 10.42
CA TYR A 184 -17.56 -4.32 10.49
C TYR A 184 -18.99 -4.60 10.96
N GLU A 185 -19.66 -5.57 10.34
CA GLU A 185 -21.02 -5.99 10.72
C GLU A 185 -21.10 -6.57 12.14
N GLY A 186 -20.00 -7.17 12.62
CA GLY A 186 -19.84 -7.64 14.00
C GLY A 186 -19.48 -6.54 15.00
N GLY A 187 -19.28 -5.29 14.57
CA GLY A 187 -18.92 -4.16 15.45
C GLY A 187 -17.46 -4.14 15.92
N TYR A 188 -16.56 -4.88 15.25
CA TYR A 188 -15.15 -4.99 15.64
C TYR A 188 -14.24 -3.93 15.01
N ILE A 189 -14.63 -3.36 13.88
CA ILE A 189 -13.84 -2.36 13.15
C ILE A 189 -14.76 -1.26 12.59
N THR A 190 -14.17 -0.13 12.22
CA THR A 190 -14.83 0.92 11.42
C THR A 190 -15.04 0.47 9.96
N TYR A 191 -15.76 1.27 9.19
CA TYR A 191 -16.15 0.94 7.82
C TYR A 191 -14.93 0.76 6.90
N MET A 192 -14.76 -0.47 6.42
CA MET A 192 -13.57 -0.92 5.67
C MET A 192 -13.45 -0.38 4.24
N ARG A 193 -14.42 0.42 3.76
CA ARG A 193 -14.37 1.08 2.43
C ARG A 193 -14.17 2.58 2.60
N THR A 194 -12.99 2.94 3.09
CA THR A 194 -12.55 4.32 3.28
C THR A 194 -11.23 4.60 2.56
N ASP A 195 -11.03 5.86 2.19
CA ASP A 195 -9.78 6.46 1.73
C ASP A 195 -9.16 7.42 2.78
N SER A 196 -9.78 7.52 3.95
CA SER A 196 -9.39 8.39 5.07
C SER A 196 -8.45 7.66 6.04
N THR A 197 -7.31 8.28 6.35
CA THR A 197 -6.42 7.85 7.45
C THR A 197 -6.76 8.55 8.77
N ASN A 198 -7.84 9.31 8.81
CA ASN A 198 -8.25 10.04 9.99
C ASN A 198 -8.68 9.08 11.11
N LEU A 199 -8.41 9.47 12.35
CA LEU A 199 -8.88 8.76 13.54
C LEU A 199 -9.73 9.73 14.37
N SER A 200 -10.82 9.23 14.94
CA SER A 200 -11.62 10.02 15.88
C SER A 200 -10.79 10.33 17.14
N LYS A 201 -11.17 11.39 17.86
CA LYS A 201 -10.49 11.77 19.10
C LYS A 201 -10.55 10.62 20.12
N GLU A 202 -11.71 9.97 20.21
CA GLU A 202 -11.96 8.84 21.09
C GLU A 202 -11.05 7.66 20.76
N ALA A 203 -10.85 7.35 19.47
CA ALA A 203 -9.94 6.29 19.05
C ALA A 203 -8.49 6.62 19.37
N VAL A 204 -8.07 7.88 19.17
CA VAL A 204 -6.72 8.35 19.50
C VAL A 204 -6.47 8.26 21.00
N GLU A 205 -7.42 8.69 21.82
CA GLU A 205 -7.31 8.65 23.29
C GLU A 205 -7.21 7.20 23.79
N ALA A 206 -8.10 6.31 23.34
CA ALA A 206 -8.07 4.89 23.70
C ALA A 206 -6.76 4.19 23.29
N LEU A 207 -6.25 4.48 22.09
CA LEU A 207 -4.97 3.93 21.63
C LEU A 207 -3.79 4.45 22.46
N ARG A 208 -3.79 5.74 22.83
CA ARG A 208 -2.73 6.33 23.65
C ARG A 208 -2.72 5.76 25.06
N GLU A 209 -3.89 5.57 25.66
CA GLU A 209 -4.05 4.92 26.96
C GLU A 209 -3.50 3.49 26.90
N PHE A 210 -3.92 2.70 25.90
CA PHE A 210 -3.43 1.34 25.70
C PHE A 210 -1.91 1.27 25.50
N ILE A 211 -1.33 2.18 24.70
CA ILE A 211 0.11 2.21 24.48
C ILE A 211 0.85 2.56 25.78
N GLY A 212 0.35 3.54 26.54
CA GLY A 212 0.91 3.93 27.82
C GLY A 212 0.86 2.80 28.85
N SER A 213 -0.25 2.06 28.93
CA SER A 213 -0.40 0.96 29.89
C SER A 213 0.41 -0.28 29.53
N GLU A 214 0.41 -0.69 28.26
CA GLU A 214 1.02 -1.96 27.82
C GLU A 214 2.50 -1.85 27.47
N TYR A 215 2.92 -0.72 26.88
CA TYR A 215 4.30 -0.55 26.39
C TYR A 215 5.07 0.54 27.15
N GLY A 216 4.40 1.43 27.87
CA GLY A 216 5.01 2.50 28.67
C GLY A 216 5.34 3.76 27.89
N ASP A 217 5.70 4.82 28.62
CA ASP A 217 5.87 6.19 28.10
C ASP A 217 6.94 6.33 27.01
N SER A 218 7.95 5.44 26.98
CA SER A 218 8.99 5.45 25.93
C SER A 218 8.44 5.13 24.54
N TYR A 219 7.30 4.44 24.46
CA TYR A 219 6.62 4.08 23.21
C TYR A 219 5.43 4.99 22.89
N LEU A 220 5.04 5.88 23.81
CA LEU A 220 3.94 6.81 23.65
C LEU A 220 4.46 8.17 23.14
N PRO A 221 4.11 8.59 21.91
CA PRO A 221 4.48 9.92 21.43
C PRO A 221 3.91 11.01 22.34
N SER A 222 4.71 12.04 22.62
CA SER A 222 4.30 13.15 23.52
C SER A 222 3.03 13.85 23.05
N ALA A 223 2.84 13.98 21.74
CA ALA A 223 1.62 14.50 21.11
C ALA A 223 0.94 13.44 20.23
N PRO A 224 -0.39 13.50 20.06
CA PRO A 224 -1.09 12.68 19.07
C PRO A 224 -0.52 12.83 17.66
N ILE A 225 -0.36 11.71 16.96
CA ILE A 225 0.05 11.72 15.55
C ILE A 225 -1.20 11.86 14.69
N VAL A 226 -1.25 12.92 13.88
CA VAL A 226 -2.33 13.17 12.94
C VAL A 226 -1.86 12.79 11.54
N TYR A 227 -2.66 11.98 10.86
CA TYR A 227 -2.43 11.57 9.48
C TYR A 227 -3.42 12.29 8.57
N GLY A 228 -2.95 13.28 7.82
CA GLY A 228 -3.78 14.06 6.91
C GLY A 228 -4.29 13.26 5.70
N SER A 229 -5.32 13.78 5.06
CA SER A 229 -5.88 13.19 3.84
C SER A 229 -4.99 13.43 2.62
N LYS A 230 -5.13 12.56 1.62
CA LYS A 230 -4.50 12.76 0.31
C LYS A 230 -5.37 13.67 -0.55
N GLU A 231 -4.72 14.43 -1.43
CA GLU A 231 -5.39 15.31 -2.40
C GLU A 231 -6.39 14.50 -3.26
N GLY A 232 -7.66 14.94 -3.27
CA GLY A 232 -8.75 14.26 -4.00
C GLY A 232 -9.42 13.09 -3.27
N ALA A 233 -9.10 12.85 -1.99
CA ALA A 233 -9.87 11.92 -1.15
C ALA A 233 -11.31 12.42 -0.99
N GLN A 234 -12.28 11.50 -0.97
CA GLN A 234 -13.67 11.84 -0.65
C GLN A 234 -13.86 12.10 0.84
N GLU A 235 -12.86 11.73 1.66
CA GLU A 235 -12.89 11.79 3.12
C GLU A 235 -14.18 11.16 3.68
N ALA A 236 -14.57 10.05 3.06
CA ALA A 236 -15.69 9.29 3.54
C ALA A 236 -15.22 8.51 4.78
N HIS A 237 -15.78 8.91 5.92
CA HIS A 237 -15.68 8.28 7.24
C HIS A 237 -14.48 8.68 8.10
#